data_AF-A0A3C0ID24-F1
#
_entry.id   AF-A0A3C0ID24-F1
#
_cell.length_a   1.000
_cell.length_b   1.000
_cell.length_c   1.000
_cell.angle_alpha   90.00
_cell.angle_beta   90.00
_cell.angle_gamma   90.00
#
_symmetry.space_group_name_H-M   'P 1'
#
loop_
_entity.id
_entity.type
_entity.pdbx_description
1 polymer ?
#
loop_
_entity_poly.entity_id
_entity_poly.type
_entity_poly.pdbx_seq_one_letter_code
_entity_poly.pdbx_strand_id
1 'polypeptide(L)'
;MHYPDFTIRPLDSELGATIQGLIDQKTKPTGSLGLLEQLALQVALIQNTPHPVLESPHLLIFAGDHGIAHERVSAYPQVVTVEMVKNYLAGGAAVNVFAKQNQWQLQIVDAGVAADLSALAGLVDQKIAKGTANFLHEPAMTQAQCTQAL
;
A
#
# COMPACT_ATOMS: atom_id res chain seq x y z
N MET A 1 -4.48 4.29 24.35
CA MET A 1 -4.60 4.15 22.88
C MET A 1 -4.51 2.66 22.60
N HIS A 2 -5.56 2.10 22.04
CA HIS A 2 -5.67 0.66 21.77
C HIS A 2 -5.69 0.54 20.25
N TYR A 3 -4.55 0.17 19.66
CA TYR A 3 -4.57 -0.33 18.29
C TYR A 3 -5.48 -1.56 18.28
N PRO A 4 -6.21 -1.87 17.20
CA PRO A 4 -6.65 -3.25 17.04
C PRO A 4 -5.40 -4.12 17.20
N ASP A 5 -5.44 -5.08 18.13
CA ASP A 5 -4.29 -5.95 18.41
C ASP A 5 -4.01 -6.81 17.18
N PHE A 6 -3.20 -6.29 16.26
CA PHE A 6 -2.66 -7.06 15.16
C PHE A 6 -1.68 -8.07 15.74
N THR A 7 -2.08 -9.33 15.80
CA THR A 7 -1.18 -10.42 16.17
C THR A 7 -0.31 -10.76 14.96
N ILE A 8 0.80 -10.04 14.78
CA ILE A 8 1.80 -10.36 13.76
C ILE A 8 2.63 -11.53 14.27
N ARG A 9 2.42 -12.72 13.69
CA ARG A 9 3.17 -13.93 14.05
C ARG A 9 4.46 -14.03 13.23
N PRO A 10 5.56 -14.53 13.82
CA PRO A 10 6.74 -14.88 13.03
C PRO A 10 6.41 -15.97 12.02
N LEU A 11 7.19 -16.04 10.93
CA LEU A 11 7.05 -17.10 9.93
C LEU A 11 7.39 -18.46 10.56
N ASP A 12 6.65 -19.49 10.17
CA ASP A 12 6.89 -20.86 10.60
C ASP A 12 8.07 -21.49 9.84
N SER A 13 9.18 -21.71 10.55
CA SER A 13 10.40 -22.29 9.98
C SER A 13 10.26 -23.77 9.59
N GLU A 14 9.44 -24.53 10.30
CA GLU A 14 9.21 -25.95 10.00
C GLU A 14 8.36 -26.10 8.74
N LEU A 15 7.33 -25.24 8.61
CA LEU A 15 6.54 -25.15 7.38
C LEU A 15 7.40 -24.69 6.19
N GLY A 16 8.37 -23.80 6.41
CA GLY A 16 9.29 -23.34 5.37
C GLY A 16 10.09 -24.46 4.71
N ALA A 17 10.65 -25.38 5.50
CA ALA A 17 11.34 -26.56 4.96
C ALA A 17 10.39 -27.45 4.14
N THR A 18 9.15 -27.62 4.62
CA THR A 18 8.11 -28.38 3.90
C THR A 18 7.77 -27.74 2.56
N ILE A 19 7.52 -26.42 2.53
CA ILE A 19 7.19 -25.68 1.31
C ILE A 19 8.36 -25.72 0.31
N GLN A 20 9.60 -25.52 0.77
CA GLN A 20 10.77 -25.59 -0.10
C GLN A 20 10.88 -26.97 -0.75
N GLY A 21 10.68 -28.05 0.02
CA GLY A 21 10.64 -29.41 -0.52
C GLY A 21 9.55 -29.59 -1.59
N LEU A 22 8.36 -29.02 -1.40
CA LEU A 22 7.30 -29.06 -2.41
C LEU A 22 7.65 -28.27 -3.69
N ILE A 23 8.36 -27.15 -3.57
CA ILE A 23 8.83 -26.36 -4.70
C ILE A 23 9.92 -27.10 -5.47
N ASP A 24 10.87 -27.73 -4.78
CA ASP A 24 11.98 -28.47 -5.38
C ASP A 24 11.52 -29.73 -6.11
N GLN A 25 10.45 -30.37 -5.63
CA GLN A 25 9.87 -31.59 -6.23
C GLN A 25 8.92 -31.30 -7.42
N LYS A 26 8.68 -30.04 -7.79
CA LYS A 26 7.96 -29.74 -9.03
C LYS A 26 8.73 -30.24 -10.25
N THR A 27 8.03 -30.54 -11.34
CA THR A 27 8.62 -31.05 -12.59
C THR A 27 9.43 -29.97 -13.31
N LYS A 28 10.57 -29.62 -12.73
CA LYS A 28 11.54 -28.60 -13.17
C LYS A 28 12.91 -28.94 -12.56
N PRO A 29 14.04 -28.55 -13.18
CA PRO A 29 15.32 -28.56 -12.48
C PRO A 29 15.24 -27.65 -11.24
N THR A 30 15.83 -28.08 -10.12
CA THR A 30 15.88 -27.28 -8.88
C THR A 30 16.47 -25.89 -9.15
N GLY A 31 15.80 -24.84 -8.68
CA GLY A 31 16.22 -23.44 -8.86
C GLY A 31 16.00 -22.85 -10.25
N SER A 32 15.49 -23.61 -11.23
CA SER A 32 15.34 -23.14 -12.62
C SER A 32 14.35 -22.00 -12.81
N LEU A 33 13.41 -21.78 -11.88
CA LEU A 33 12.47 -20.65 -11.95
C LEU A 33 12.96 -19.41 -11.18
N GLY A 34 14.16 -19.47 -10.57
CA GLY A 34 14.82 -18.34 -9.92
C GLY A 34 13.93 -17.61 -8.92
N LEU A 35 13.67 -16.32 -9.16
CA LEU A 35 12.88 -15.45 -8.28
C LEU A 35 11.46 -15.99 -8.03
N LEU A 36 10.87 -16.72 -8.97
CA LEU A 36 9.52 -17.27 -8.78
C LEU A 36 9.47 -18.32 -7.67
N GLU A 37 10.56 -19.08 -7.46
CA GLU A 37 10.63 -20.06 -6.37
C GLU A 37 10.67 -19.37 -5.01
N GLN A 38 11.48 -18.30 -4.91
CA GLN A 38 11.59 -17.49 -3.70
C GLN A 38 10.28 -16.79 -3.37
N LEU A 39 9.60 -16.22 -4.38
CA LEU A 39 8.31 -15.57 -4.21
C LEU A 39 7.22 -16.57 -3.79
N ALA A 40 7.17 -17.75 -4.40
CA ALA A 40 6.21 -18.79 -4.03
C ALA A 40 6.39 -19.22 -2.56
N LEU A 41 7.64 -19.44 -2.12
CA LEU A 41 7.95 -19.74 -0.72
C LEU A 41 7.49 -18.61 0.22
N GLN A 42 7.81 -17.36 -0.13
CA GLN A 42 7.45 -16.20 0.68
C GLN A 42 5.92 -16.06 0.85
N VAL A 43 5.17 -16.17 -0.24
CA VAL A 43 3.69 -16.05 -0.19
C VAL A 43 3.08 -17.21 0.61
N ALA A 44 3.57 -18.43 0.42
CA ALA A 44 3.14 -19.61 1.16
C ALA A 44 3.40 -19.47 2.68
N LEU A 45 4.56 -18.93 3.07
CA LEU A 45 4.88 -18.65 4.47
C LEU A 45 4.01 -17.54 5.07
N ILE A 46 3.78 -16.45 4.33
CA ILE A 46 2.92 -15.34 4.79
C ILE A 46 1.48 -15.83 5.00
N GLN A 47 0.97 -16.65 4.10
CA GLN A 47 -0.38 -17.24 4.22
C GLN A 47 -0.43 -18.48 5.11
N ASN A 48 0.72 -18.93 5.63
CA ASN A 48 0.87 -20.11 6.46
C ASN A 48 0.22 -21.37 5.85
N THR A 49 0.45 -21.59 4.55
CA THR A 49 -0.12 -22.72 3.78
C THR A 49 0.81 -23.15 2.64
N PRO A 50 0.93 -24.47 2.35
CA PRO A 50 1.64 -24.95 1.16
C PRO A 50 0.90 -24.68 -0.17
N HIS A 51 -0.35 -24.22 -0.10
CA HIS A 51 -1.19 -23.92 -1.26
C HIS A 51 -1.70 -22.48 -1.18
N PRO A 52 -0.82 -21.48 -1.33
CA PRO A 52 -1.23 -20.09 -1.25
C PRO A 52 -2.18 -19.72 -2.39
N VAL A 53 -3.16 -18.87 -2.08
CA VAL A 53 -4.12 -18.32 -3.03
C VAL A 53 -4.20 -16.81 -2.81
N LEU A 54 -4.22 -16.03 -3.89
CA LEU A 54 -4.50 -14.59 -3.81
C LEU A 54 -6.00 -14.39 -3.91
N GLU A 55 -6.65 -14.15 -2.77
CA GLU A 55 -8.08 -13.88 -2.69
C GLU A 55 -8.33 -12.38 -2.57
N SER A 56 -9.15 -11.82 -3.47
CA SER A 56 -9.54 -10.41 -3.47
C SER A 56 -8.37 -9.43 -3.24
N PRO A 57 -7.33 -9.42 -4.09
CA PRO A 57 -6.23 -8.47 -3.97
C PRO A 57 -6.72 -7.01 -4.10
N HIS A 58 -6.23 -6.16 -3.19
CA HIS A 58 -6.53 -4.73 -3.17
C HIS A 58 -5.25 -3.92 -3.36
N LEU A 59 -5.35 -2.86 -4.17
CA LEU A 59 -4.36 -1.81 -4.31
C LEU A 59 -4.90 -0.56 -3.62
N LEU A 60 -4.21 -0.09 -2.58
CA LEU A 60 -4.57 1.10 -1.83
C LEU A 60 -3.62 2.24 -2.22
N ILE A 61 -4.17 3.42 -2.51
CA ILE A 61 -3.38 4.65 -2.72
C ILE A 61 -3.73 5.64 -1.62
N PHE A 62 -2.77 5.94 -0.75
CA PHE A 62 -2.89 6.98 0.26
C PHE A 62 -2.40 8.30 -0.33
N ALA A 63 -3.31 9.26 -0.48
CA ALA A 63 -3.02 10.60 -0.94
C ALA A 63 -2.86 11.55 0.26
N GLY A 64 -1.75 12.27 0.29
CA GLY A 64 -1.46 13.26 1.31
C GLY A 64 -0.50 14.31 0.77
N ASP A 65 -0.67 15.55 1.22
CA ASP A 65 0.23 16.65 0.87
C ASP A 65 1.24 16.92 1.99
N HIS A 66 2.38 17.51 1.62
CA HIS A 66 3.46 17.79 2.55
C HIS A 66 3.81 19.27 2.58
N GLY A 67 3.84 19.87 3.78
CA GLY A 67 4.16 21.29 3.95
C GLY A 67 5.55 21.69 3.43
N ILE A 68 6.51 20.75 3.37
CA ILE A 68 7.84 20.99 2.78
C ILE A 68 7.76 21.40 1.29
N ALA A 69 6.67 21.05 0.58
CA ALA A 69 6.48 21.42 -0.81
C ALA A 69 6.49 22.95 -1.04
N HIS A 70 6.19 23.75 -0.01
CA HIS A 70 6.30 25.21 -0.06
C HIS A 70 7.74 25.71 -0.25
N GLU A 71 8.75 24.91 0.12
CA GLU A 71 10.17 25.18 -0.12
C GLU A 71 10.61 24.86 -1.56
N ARG A 72 9.66 24.51 -2.45
CA ARG A 72 9.91 24.23 -3.88
C ARG A 72 10.89 23.08 -4.12
N VAL A 73 10.85 22.09 -3.23
CA VAL A 73 11.63 20.84 -3.35
C VAL A 73 10.98 19.80 -4.28
N SER A 74 9.77 20.06 -4.75
CA SER A 74 8.98 19.14 -5.58
C SER A 74 9.02 19.54 -7.05
N ALA A 75 9.06 18.55 -7.95
CA ALA A 75 9.04 18.76 -9.40
C ALA A 75 7.69 19.32 -9.92
N TYR A 76 6.61 19.11 -9.16
CA TYR A 76 5.26 19.55 -9.51
C TYR A 76 4.66 20.39 -8.37
N PRO A 77 3.77 21.35 -8.67
CA PRO A 77 3.02 22.08 -7.65
C PRO A 77 2.12 21.17 -6.82
N GLN A 78 1.90 21.54 -5.55
CA GLN A 78 1.09 20.78 -4.59
C GLN A 78 -0.36 20.53 -5.06
N VAL A 79 -0.94 21.44 -5.86
CA VAL A 79 -2.31 21.28 -6.41
C VAL A 79 -2.46 20.02 -7.28
N VAL A 80 -1.37 19.47 -7.80
CA VAL A 80 -1.39 18.25 -8.64
C VAL A 80 -1.90 17.04 -7.85
N THR A 81 -1.75 17.00 -6.53
CA THR A 81 -2.28 15.91 -5.68
C THR A 81 -3.79 15.76 -5.85
N VAL A 82 -4.54 16.87 -5.83
CA VAL A 82 -6.00 16.87 -6.01
C VAL A 82 -6.38 16.36 -7.40
N GLU A 83 -5.66 16.81 -8.43
CA GLU A 83 -5.92 16.40 -9.81
C GLU A 83 -5.60 14.92 -10.03
N MET A 84 -4.56 14.38 -9.38
CA MET A 84 -4.26 12.96 -9.41
C MET A 84 -5.31 12.13 -8.68
N VAL A 85 -5.81 12.57 -7.53
CA VAL A 85 -6.93 11.89 -6.84
C VAL A 85 -8.16 11.80 -7.75
N LYS A 86 -8.56 12.90 -8.39
CA LYS A 86 -9.65 12.89 -9.37
C LYS A 86 -9.36 11.95 -10.54
N ASN A 87 -8.13 11.94 -11.05
CA ASN A 87 -7.72 11.07 -12.14
C ASN A 87 -7.79 9.58 -11.76
N TYR A 88 -7.36 9.23 -10.53
CA TYR A 88 -7.49 7.87 -10.01
C TYR A 88 -8.96 7.44 -9.91
N LEU A 89 -9.83 8.29 -9.37
CA LEU A 89 -11.26 8.01 -9.25
C LEU A 89 -11.95 7.90 -10.62
N ALA A 90 -11.49 8.68 -11.60
CA ALA A 90 -11.98 8.64 -12.98
C ALA A 90 -11.43 7.46 -13.79
N GLY A 91 -10.50 6.66 -13.27
CA GLY A 91 -9.95 5.51 -13.98
C GLY A 91 -8.81 5.83 -14.97
N GLY A 92 -8.27 7.06 -14.95
CA GLY A 92 -7.40 7.57 -16.01
C GLY A 92 -5.90 7.43 -15.76
N ALA A 93 -5.46 6.95 -14.60
CA ALA A 93 -4.04 6.81 -14.29
C ALA A 93 -3.50 5.41 -14.62
N ALA A 94 -2.17 5.28 -14.74
CA ALA A 94 -1.52 4.00 -15.05
C ALA A 94 -1.88 2.90 -14.05
N VAL A 95 -2.00 3.24 -12.76
CA VAL A 95 -2.39 2.29 -11.70
C VAL A 95 -3.80 1.72 -11.91
N ASN A 96 -4.72 2.49 -12.50
CA ASN A 96 -6.05 2.00 -12.85
C ASN A 96 -5.96 0.90 -13.92
N VAL A 97 -5.08 1.08 -14.92
CA VAL A 97 -4.83 0.09 -15.97
C VAL A 97 -4.26 -1.19 -15.37
N PHE A 98 -3.25 -1.08 -14.49
CA PHE A 98 -2.66 -2.25 -13.83
C PHE A 98 -3.66 -2.97 -12.92
N ALA A 99 -4.44 -2.24 -12.12
CA ALA A 99 -5.46 -2.83 -11.27
C ALA A 99 -6.51 -3.58 -12.11
N LYS A 100 -7.01 -2.95 -13.19
CA LYS A 100 -7.98 -3.58 -14.11
C LYS A 100 -7.40 -4.81 -14.80
N GLN A 101 -6.16 -4.75 -15.29
CA GLN A 101 -5.51 -5.86 -15.98
C GLN A 101 -5.37 -7.10 -15.07
N ASN A 102 -5.09 -6.87 -13.78
CA ASN A 102 -4.94 -7.95 -12.80
C ASN A 102 -6.24 -8.29 -12.06
N GLN A 103 -7.36 -7.61 -12.38
CA GLN A 103 -8.64 -7.74 -11.68
C GLN A 103 -8.55 -7.43 -10.16
N TRP A 104 -7.68 -6.49 -9.80
CA TRP A 104 -7.49 -6.03 -8.42
C TRP A 104 -8.43 -4.87 -8.13
N GLN A 105 -8.94 -4.83 -6.91
CA GLN A 105 -9.71 -3.69 -6.42
C GLN A 105 -8.78 -2.52 -6.18
N LEU A 106 -9.11 -1.33 -6.67
CA LEU A 106 -8.34 -0.11 -6.44
C LEU A 106 -9.15 0.81 -5.52
N GLN A 107 -8.58 1.18 -4.37
CA GLN A 107 -9.17 2.14 -3.46
C GLN A 107 -8.24 3.32 -3.23
N ILE A 108 -8.81 4.51 -3.25
CA ILE A 108 -8.11 5.76 -3.02
C ILE A 108 -8.49 6.25 -1.63
N VAL A 109 -7.49 6.50 -0.80
CA VAL A 109 -7.62 6.96 0.58
C VAL A 109 -7.08 8.37 0.66
N ASP A 110 -7.92 9.31 1.06
CA ASP A 110 -7.47 10.65 1.41
C ASP A 110 -6.93 10.60 2.84
N ALA A 111 -5.61 10.54 2.98
CA ALA A 111 -4.94 10.52 4.28
C ALA A 111 -4.54 11.93 4.76
N GLY A 112 -4.50 12.91 3.86
CA GLY A 112 -4.02 14.24 4.21
C GLY A 112 -3.93 15.22 3.04
N VAL A 113 -4.77 15.12 2.02
CA VAL A 113 -4.73 16.08 0.89
C VAL A 113 -5.09 17.48 1.40
N ALA A 114 -4.34 18.49 0.98
CA ALA A 114 -4.49 19.90 1.37
C ALA A 114 -5.68 20.59 0.66
N ALA A 115 -6.79 19.88 0.52
CA ALA A 115 -8.05 20.33 -0.04
C ALA A 115 -9.23 19.61 0.63
N ASP A 116 -10.44 20.12 0.43
CA ASP A 116 -11.67 19.42 0.79
C ASP A 116 -12.10 18.53 -0.39
N LEU A 117 -12.08 17.22 -0.17
CA LEU A 117 -12.46 16.20 -1.16
C LEU A 117 -13.66 15.36 -0.71
N SER A 118 -14.33 15.74 0.37
CA SER A 118 -15.43 14.98 0.99
C SER A 118 -16.61 14.72 0.03
N ALA A 119 -16.78 15.55 -1.00
CA ALA A 119 -17.82 15.41 -2.01
C ALA A 119 -17.48 14.40 -3.12
N LEU A 120 -16.25 13.86 -3.19
CA LEU A 120 -15.83 12.94 -4.24
C LEU A 120 -16.30 11.51 -3.93
N ALA A 121 -17.21 11.00 -4.74
CA ALA A 121 -17.68 9.62 -4.63
C ALA A 121 -16.54 8.61 -4.87
N GLY A 122 -16.52 7.53 -4.09
CA GLY A 122 -15.51 6.46 -4.21
C GLY A 122 -14.18 6.74 -3.50
N LEU A 123 -14.00 7.93 -2.91
CA LEU A 123 -12.86 8.27 -2.07
C LEU A 123 -13.11 7.78 -0.63
N VAL A 124 -12.12 7.10 -0.04
CA VAL A 124 -12.14 6.76 1.38
C VAL A 124 -11.62 7.96 2.17
N ASP A 125 -12.47 8.57 2.99
CA ASP A 125 -12.11 9.71 3.83
C ASP A 125 -11.44 9.24 5.13
N GLN A 126 -10.13 9.44 5.22
CA GLN A 126 -9.31 9.20 6.41
C GLN A 126 -8.38 10.41 6.65
N LYS A 127 -8.85 11.62 6.32
CA LYS A 127 -7.99 12.80 6.33
C LYS A 127 -7.59 13.15 7.76
N ILE A 128 -6.28 13.10 8.03
CA ILE A 128 -5.72 13.47 9.34
C ILE A 128 -5.62 15.00 9.50
N ALA A 129 -5.16 15.67 8.45
CA ALA A 129 -5.03 17.12 8.36
C ALA A 129 -5.00 17.57 6.88
N LYS A 130 -5.07 18.87 6.63
CA LYS A 130 -4.88 19.41 5.27
C LYS A 130 -3.38 19.56 4.99
N GLY A 131 -2.76 18.44 4.64
CA GLY A 131 -1.31 18.32 4.50
C GLY A 131 -0.59 18.23 5.84
N THR A 132 0.66 17.77 5.80
CA THR A 132 1.56 17.86 6.96
C THR A 132 2.07 19.29 7.13
N ALA A 133 2.53 19.64 8.32
CA ALA A 133 3.33 20.83 8.53
C ALA A 133 4.66 20.76 7.76
N ASN A 134 5.33 21.90 7.61
CA ASN A 134 6.64 21.97 6.97
C ASN A 134 7.72 21.54 7.97
N PHE A 135 8.26 20.33 7.77
CA PHE A 135 9.26 19.74 8.66
C PHE A 135 10.60 20.47 8.74
N LEU A 136 10.84 21.46 7.88
CA LEU A 136 11.99 22.34 8.01
C LEU A 136 11.88 23.25 9.25
N HIS A 137 10.65 23.61 9.63
CA HIS A 137 10.37 24.60 10.67
C HIS A 137 9.75 24.00 11.93
N GLU A 138 8.93 22.95 11.78
CA GLU A 138 8.22 22.30 12.88
C GLU A 138 7.89 20.83 12.57
N PRO A 139 7.63 19.95 13.55
CA PRO A 139 7.28 18.55 13.26
C PRO A 139 6.12 18.42 12.27
N ALA A 140 6.25 17.54 11.28
CA ALA A 140 5.26 17.33 10.21
C ALA A 140 3.82 17.07 10.73
N MET A 141 3.70 16.44 11.89
CA MET A 141 2.44 16.18 12.58
C MET A 141 2.69 15.95 14.07
N THR A 142 1.62 16.05 14.87
CA THR A 142 1.66 15.68 16.29
C THR A 142 1.72 14.16 16.48
N GLN A 143 2.14 13.71 17.66
CA GLN A 143 2.10 12.29 18.03
C GLN A 143 0.68 11.70 17.95
N ALA A 144 -0.34 12.49 18.29
CA ALA A 144 -1.73 12.08 18.21
C ALA A 144 -2.18 11.86 16.75
N GLN A 145 -1.80 12.77 15.84
CA GLN A 145 -2.05 12.63 14.40
C GLN A 145 -1.31 11.42 13.81
N CYS A 146 -0.06 11.20 14.21
CA CYS A 146 0.69 10.01 13.79
C CYS A 146 -0.02 8.73 14.24
N THR A 147 -0.48 8.69 15.49
CA THR A 147 -1.22 7.53 16.01
C THR A 147 -2.57 7.33 15.31
N GLN A 148 -3.23 8.41 14.89
CA GLN A 148 -4.48 8.33 14.12
C GLN A 148 -4.25 7.82 12.69
N ALA A 149 -3.05 8.03 12.13
CA ALA A 149 -2.69 7.59 10.78
C ALA A 149 -2.26 6.11 10.69
N LEU A 150 -1.94 5.49 11.83
CA LEU A 150 -1.50 4.09 11.95
C LEU A 150 -2.69 3.16 12.24
#